data_AF-A0A349NC59-F1
#
_entry.id   AF-A0A349NC59-F1
#
_cell.length_a   1.000
_cell.length_b   1.000
_cell.length_c   1.000
_cell.angle_alpha   90.00
_cell.angle_beta   90.00
_cell.angle_gamma   90.00
#
_symmetry.space_group_name_H-M   'P 1'
#
loop_
_entity.id
_entity.type
_entity.pdbx_description
1 polymer ?
#
loop_
_entity_poly.entity_id
_entity_poly.type
_entity_poly.pdbx_seq_one_letter_code
_entity_poly.pdbx_strand_id
1 'polypeptide(L)'
;MDPIRYFNRYNQAIETETVYGESYLRWTYEKPFGRLALNVIVKRSLFNIWYGWRMDRSSSQSKVGPFIEDYGIDVGECVESKESFGTFNEFFYRKLKPSARPLSGGEETVCFPADGRHIAIPDLSSIESVYVKGQAFDL
;
A
#
# COMPACT_ATOMS: atom_id res chain seq x y z
N MET A 1 12.75 6.23 -11.66
CA MET A 1 12.20 5.04 -10.98
C MET A 1 11.70 4.15 -12.08
N ASP A 2 12.31 2.98 -12.23
CA ASP A 2 11.78 1.99 -13.13
C ASP A 2 10.44 1.47 -12.59
N PRO A 3 9.50 1.05 -13.45
CA PRO A 3 8.27 0.43 -13.01
C PRO A 3 8.60 -0.79 -12.14
N ILE A 4 7.89 -0.93 -11.02
CA ILE A 4 8.04 -2.09 -10.15
C ILE A 4 7.38 -3.26 -10.87
N ARG A 5 8.19 -4.26 -11.22
CA ARG A 5 7.71 -5.49 -11.86
C ARG A 5 7.73 -6.64 -10.89
N TYR A 6 6.75 -7.52 -10.99
CA TYR A 6 6.64 -8.70 -10.15
C TYR A 6 6.16 -9.89 -10.98
N PHE A 7 6.51 -11.09 -10.54
CA PHE A 7 5.98 -12.31 -11.13
C PHE A 7 4.66 -12.67 -10.45
N ASN A 8 3.56 -12.62 -11.19
CA ASN A 8 2.26 -13.05 -10.72
C ASN A 8 2.12 -14.57 -10.92
N ARG A 9 2.02 -15.28 -9.79
CA ARG A 9 2.00 -16.74 -9.73
C ARG A 9 0.70 -17.33 -10.30
N TYR A 10 -0.40 -16.58 -10.25
CA TYR A 10 -1.72 -17.09 -10.64
C TYR A 10 -1.91 -17.10 -12.16
N ASN A 11 -1.30 -16.14 -12.86
CA ASN A 11 -1.35 -16.06 -14.32
C ASN A 11 -0.01 -16.38 -15.00
N GLN A 12 1.03 -16.70 -14.22
CA GLN A 12 2.36 -17.06 -14.72
C GLN A 12 2.99 -15.98 -15.61
N ALA A 13 2.76 -14.71 -15.30
CA ALA A 13 3.24 -13.58 -16.08
C ALA A 13 4.00 -12.54 -15.23
N ILE A 14 4.88 -11.79 -15.89
CA ILE A 14 5.47 -10.58 -15.28
C ILE A 14 4.49 -9.44 -15.46
N GLU A 15 4.09 -8.82 -14.36
CA GLU A 15 3.17 -7.69 -14.32
C GLU A 15 3.85 -6.46 -13.74
N THR A 16 3.29 -5.29 -14.05
CA THR A 16 3.72 -4.01 -13.49
C THR A 16 2.79 -3.60 -12.37
N GLU A 17 3.36 -3.19 -11.24
CA GLU A 17 2.61 -2.69 -10.10
C GLU A 17 2.05 -1.29 -10.36
N THR A 18 0.75 -1.11 -10.12
CA THR A 18 0.12 0.21 -10.08
C THR A 18 0.39 0.83 -8.71
N VAL A 19 1.22 1.87 -8.66
CA VAL A 19 1.61 2.50 -7.40
C VAL A 19 0.71 3.71 -7.09
N TYR A 20 0.13 3.73 -5.89
CA TYR A 20 -0.69 4.86 -5.47
C TYR A 20 0.09 6.18 -5.46
N GLY A 21 -0.39 7.14 -6.25
CA GLY A 21 0.23 8.45 -6.37
C GLY A 21 1.62 8.43 -7.02
N GLU A 22 1.89 7.47 -7.91
CA GLU A 22 3.19 7.30 -8.58
C GLU A 22 3.74 8.61 -9.15
N SER A 23 2.92 9.42 -9.82
CA SER A 23 3.32 10.71 -10.38
C SER A 23 3.87 11.67 -9.32
N TYR A 24 3.25 11.73 -8.13
CA TYR A 24 3.73 12.55 -7.01
C TYR A 24 5.01 11.97 -6.39
N LEU A 25 5.12 10.65 -6.30
CA LEU A 25 6.33 9.98 -5.83
C LEU A 25 7.50 10.26 -6.78
N ARG A 26 7.31 10.03 -8.09
CA ARG A 26 8.33 10.35 -9.11
C ARG A 26 8.75 11.81 -9.04
N TRP A 27 7.80 12.74 -8.93
CA TRP A 27 8.13 14.15 -8.79
C TRP A 27 8.96 14.44 -7.53
N THR A 28 8.52 13.96 -6.36
CA THR A 28 9.19 14.21 -5.07
C THR A 28 10.57 13.57 -4.96
N TYR A 29 10.79 12.42 -5.61
CA TYR A 29 12.06 11.68 -5.53
C TYR A 29 13.03 11.97 -6.69
N GLU A 30 12.55 12.27 -7.89
CA GLU A 30 13.41 12.41 -9.09
C GLU A 30 13.71 13.87 -9.49
N LYS A 31 12.82 14.83 -9.18
CA LYS A 31 12.98 16.23 -9.61
C LYS A 31 13.62 17.08 -8.51
N PRO A 32 14.54 18.02 -8.84
CA PRO A 32 15.22 18.85 -7.84
C PRO A 32 14.27 19.62 -6.91
N PHE A 33 13.25 20.28 -7.48
CA PHE A 33 12.23 20.99 -6.71
C PHE A 33 11.35 20.06 -5.88
N GLY A 34 11.02 18.87 -6.40
CA GLY A 34 10.28 17.86 -5.66
C GLY A 34 11.06 17.33 -4.46
N ARG A 35 12.38 17.12 -4.60
CA ARG A 35 13.26 16.72 -3.49
C ARG A 35 13.35 17.79 -2.41
N LEU A 36 13.38 19.07 -2.79
CA LEU A 36 13.31 20.16 -1.81
C LEU A 36 11.99 20.14 -1.04
N ALA A 37 10.85 20.07 -1.75
CA ALA A 37 9.53 19.98 -1.14
C ALA A 37 9.39 18.74 -0.24
N LEU A 38 9.94 17.60 -0.65
CA LEU A 38 9.98 16.36 0.13
C LEU A 38 10.64 16.58 1.50
N ASN A 39 11.81 17.23 1.52
CA ASN A 39 12.59 17.41 2.75
C ASN A 39 12.11 18.56 3.65
N VAL A 40 11.48 19.58 3.07
CA VAL A 40 11.00 20.74 3.84
C VAL A 40 9.57 20.52 4.33
N ILE A 41 8.70 19.91 3.51
CA ILE A 41 7.25 19.83 3.76
C ILE A 41 6.81 18.40 4.01
N VAL A 42 6.96 17.50 3.03
CA VAL A 42 6.29 16.19 3.02
C VAL A 42 6.75 15.30 4.18
N LYS A 43 8.03 15.33 4.53
CA LYS A 43 8.58 14.57 5.67
C LYS A 43 8.19 15.12 7.06
N ARG A 44 7.47 16.24 7.15
CA ARG A 44 7.12 16.86 8.44
C ARG A 44 5.85 16.23 9.02
N SER A 45 5.85 16.00 10.32
CA SER A 45 4.70 15.46 11.05
C SER A 45 3.43 16.30 10.87
N LEU A 46 3.57 17.63 10.85
CA LEU A 46 2.45 18.56 10.62
C LEU A 46 1.77 18.34 9.26
N PHE A 47 2.55 18.05 8.21
CA PHE A 47 1.99 17.75 6.90
C PHE A 47 1.21 16.43 6.91
N ASN A 48 1.74 15.39 7.58
CA ASN A 48 1.03 14.12 7.74
C ASN A 48 -0.30 14.30 8.48
N ILE A 49 -0.30 15.03 9.60
CA ILE A 49 -1.51 15.32 10.38
C ILE A 49 -2.53 16.08 9.53
N TRP A 50 -2.09 17.13 8.83
CA TRP A 50 -2.96 17.92 7.96
C TRP A 50 -3.56 17.07 6.82
N TYR A 51 -2.76 16.22 6.18
CA TYR A 51 -3.23 15.36 5.10
C TYR A 51 -4.22 14.32 5.59
N GLY A 52 -3.95 13.69 6.74
CA GLY A 52 -4.86 12.77 7.41
C GLY A 52 -6.20 13.42 7.72
N TRP A 53 -6.17 14.59 8.39
CA TRP A 53 -7.37 15.40 8.65
C TRP A 53 -8.15 15.74 7.37
N ARG A 54 -7.46 16.00 6.25
CA ARG A 54 -8.10 16.24 4.95
C ARG A 54 -8.79 14.98 4.41
N MET A 55 -8.26 13.80 4.67
CA MET A 55 -8.87 12.51 4.29
C MET A 55 -10.01 12.10 5.23
N ASP A 56 -10.14 12.73 6.40
CA ASP A 56 -11.29 12.60 7.32
C ASP A 56 -12.43 13.59 7.01
N ARG A 57 -12.31 14.41 5.95
CA ARG A 57 -13.39 15.31 5.52
C ARG A 57 -14.35 14.59 4.57
N SER A 58 -15.64 14.89 4.67
CA SER A 58 -16.66 14.32 3.77
C SER A 58 -16.39 14.57 2.29
N SER A 59 -15.79 15.71 1.95
CA SER A 59 -15.36 16.01 0.58
C SER A 59 -14.36 15.00 0.00
N SER A 60 -13.62 14.28 0.85
CA SER A 60 -12.70 13.23 0.42
C SER A 60 -13.40 11.96 -0.08
N GLN A 61 -14.67 11.75 0.25
CA GLN A 61 -15.49 10.62 -0.23
C GLN A 61 -15.46 10.51 -1.77
N SER A 62 -15.43 11.65 -2.46
CA SER A 62 -15.32 11.74 -3.92
C SER A 62 -14.12 10.98 -4.52
N LYS A 63 -13.10 10.65 -3.72
CA LYS A 63 -11.93 9.88 -4.15
C LYS A 63 -12.12 8.37 -4.12
N VAL A 64 -13.13 7.87 -3.39
CA VAL A 64 -13.34 6.43 -3.19
C VAL A 64 -13.61 5.73 -4.52
N GLY A 65 -14.52 6.27 -5.34
CA GLY A 65 -14.86 5.71 -6.65
C GLY A 65 -13.64 5.59 -7.58
N PRO A 66 -12.94 6.70 -7.90
CA PRO A 66 -11.73 6.65 -8.71
C PRO A 66 -10.67 5.70 -8.15
N PHE A 67 -10.50 5.65 -6.82
CA PHE A 67 -9.54 4.73 -6.21
C PHE A 67 -9.93 3.26 -6.41
N ILE A 68 -11.22 2.91 -6.30
CA ILE A 68 -11.66 1.54 -6.57
C ILE A 68 -11.36 1.14 -8.01
N GLU A 69 -11.63 2.04 -8.96
CA GLU A 69 -11.43 1.82 -10.39
C GLU A 69 -9.95 1.74 -10.76
N ASP A 70 -9.14 2.71 -10.31
CA ASP A 70 -7.71 2.81 -10.63
C ASP A 70 -6.89 1.63 -10.07
N TYR A 71 -7.28 1.10 -8.89
CA TYR A 71 -6.55 0.02 -8.20
C TYR A 71 -7.28 -1.32 -8.21
N GLY A 72 -8.39 -1.44 -8.95
CA GLY A 72 -9.13 -2.70 -9.10
C GLY A 72 -9.58 -3.32 -7.77
N ILE A 73 -10.01 -2.50 -6.81
CA ILE A 73 -10.35 -2.99 -5.47
C ILE A 73 -11.66 -3.78 -5.51
N ASP A 74 -11.63 -5.03 -5.06
CA ASP A 74 -12.84 -5.84 -4.92
C ASP A 74 -13.68 -5.38 -3.71
N VAL A 75 -14.68 -4.54 -4.00
CA VAL A 75 -15.65 -4.08 -3.00
C VAL A 75 -16.58 -5.19 -2.50
N GLY A 76 -16.67 -6.31 -3.23
CA GLY A 76 -17.44 -7.49 -2.81
C GLY A 76 -16.89 -8.14 -1.55
N GLU A 77 -15.61 -7.94 -1.23
CA GLU A 77 -14.98 -8.42 0.00
C GLU A 77 -15.30 -7.55 1.22
N CYS A 78 -15.81 -6.33 1.03
CA CYS A 78 -16.05 -5.38 2.12
C CYS A 78 -17.35 -5.74 2.87
N VAL A 79 -17.38 -5.48 4.18
CA VAL A 79 -18.60 -5.64 4.99
C VAL A 79 -19.67 -4.63 4.55
N GLU A 80 -19.25 -3.41 4.22
CA GLU A 80 -20.12 -2.32 3.83
C GLU A 80 -20.07 -2.07 2.31
N SER A 81 -21.14 -1.49 1.76
CA SER A 81 -21.20 -1.07 0.36
C SER A 81 -20.32 0.15 0.11
N LYS A 82 -19.78 0.31 -1.10
CA LYS A 82 -18.90 1.45 -1.44
C LYS A 82 -19.56 2.83 -1.24
N GLU A 83 -20.89 2.90 -1.29
CA GLU A 83 -21.68 4.11 -1.07
C GLU A 83 -21.81 4.51 0.42
N SER A 84 -21.47 3.63 1.36
CA SER A 84 -21.61 3.92 2.80
C SER A 84 -20.46 4.73 3.39
N PHE A 85 -19.28 4.70 2.76
CA PHE A 85 -18.09 5.39 3.25
C PHE A 85 -18.30 6.91 3.17
N GLY A 86 -18.34 7.59 4.31
CA GLY A 86 -18.50 9.05 4.40
C GLY A 86 -17.20 9.82 4.15
N THR A 87 -16.05 9.14 4.23
CA THR A 87 -14.72 9.75 4.00
C THR A 87 -13.80 8.77 3.27
N PHE A 88 -12.70 9.28 2.70
CA PHE A 88 -11.68 8.43 2.08
C PHE A 88 -10.97 7.55 3.11
N ASN A 89 -10.71 8.06 4.32
CA ASN A 89 -10.09 7.27 5.37
C ASN A 89 -10.99 6.11 5.81
N GLU A 90 -12.30 6.31 5.96
CA GLU A 90 -13.26 5.24 6.25
C GLU A 90 -13.17 4.09 5.23
N PHE A 91 -13.06 4.42 3.94
CA PHE A 91 -12.78 3.43 2.90
C PHE A 91 -11.38 2.81 3.02
N PHE A 92 -10.35 3.60 3.38
CA PHE A 92 -8.98 3.12 3.48
C PHE A 92 -8.79 2.06 4.58
N TYR A 93 -9.44 2.23 5.73
CA TYR A 93 -9.45 1.24 6.83
C TYR A 93 -10.68 0.33 6.84
N ARG A 94 -11.42 0.25 5.73
CA ARG A 94 -12.66 -0.55 5.59
C ARG A 94 -12.50 -1.97 6.15
N LYS A 95 -13.60 -2.48 6.72
CA LYS A 95 -13.66 -3.86 7.23
C LYS A 95 -13.94 -4.84 6.10
N LEU A 96 -13.18 -5.93 6.07
CA LEU A 96 -13.44 -7.06 5.17
C LEU A 96 -14.37 -8.07 5.83
N LYS A 97 -15.11 -8.82 5.01
CA LYS A 97 -15.93 -9.96 5.46
C LYS A 97 -15.01 -11.02 6.07
N PRO A 98 -15.39 -11.66 7.19
CA PRO A 98 -14.60 -12.76 7.77
C PRO A 98 -14.32 -13.90 6.78
N SER A 99 -15.24 -14.12 5.83
CA SER A 99 -15.10 -15.14 4.78
C SER A 99 -14.08 -14.78 3.69
N ALA A 100 -13.65 -13.52 3.59
CA ALA A 100 -12.69 -13.10 2.56
C ALA A 100 -11.25 -13.55 2.86
N ARG A 101 -10.91 -13.76 4.15
CA ARG A 101 -9.58 -14.15 4.62
C ARG A 101 -9.66 -15.26 5.67
N PRO A 102 -10.04 -16.49 5.29
CA PRO A 102 -10.06 -17.61 6.23
C PRO A 102 -8.64 -17.87 6.76
N LEU A 103 -8.48 -17.86 8.08
CA LEU A 103 -7.20 -18.18 8.72
C LEU A 103 -6.98 -19.68 8.72
N SER A 104 -5.76 -20.10 8.38
CA SER A 104 -5.35 -21.50 8.52
C SER A 104 -4.95 -21.76 9.97
N GLY A 105 -5.46 -22.84 10.56
CA GLY A 105 -5.14 -23.24 11.93
C GLY A 105 -4.03 -24.30 11.98
N GLY A 106 -3.44 -24.48 13.16
CA GLY A 106 -2.43 -25.49 13.45
C GLY A 106 -1.16 -24.91 14.05
N GLU A 107 -0.50 -25.66 14.93
CA GLU A 107 0.70 -25.21 15.64
C GLU A 107 1.92 -25.05 14.71
N GLU A 108 1.93 -25.75 13.58
CA GLU A 108 3.01 -25.70 12.58
C GLU A 108 2.68 -24.80 11.38
N THR A 109 1.63 -23.99 11.47
CA THR A 109 1.19 -23.11 10.37
C THR A 109 1.40 -21.65 10.70
N VAL A 110 1.96 -20.90 9.75
CA VAL A 110 2.07 -19.43 9.83
C VAL A 110 1.17 -18.81 8.77
N CYS A 111 0.31 -17.89 9.19
CA CYS A 111 -0.50 -17.08 8.28
C CYS A 111 0.27 -15.81 7.88
N PHE A 112 0.01 -15.31 6.67
CA PHE A 112 0.48 -13.98 6.30
C PHE A 112 -0.18 -12.91 7.18
N PRO A 113 0.58 -11.89 7.63
CA PRO A 113 0.05 -10.90 8.57
C PRO A 113 -0.83 -9.83 7.89
N ALA A 114 -0.71 -9.68 6.57
CA ALA A 114 -1.43 -8.65 5.81
C ALA A 114 -1.58 -9.07 4.34
N ASP A 115 -2.55 -8.44 3.68
CA ASP A 115 -2.66 -8.49 2.22
C ASP A 115 -1.53 -7.69 1.58
N GLY A 116 -0.85 -8.29 0.61
CA GLY A 116 0.20 -7.61 -0.14
C GLY A 116 1.21 -8.58 -0.74
N ARG A 117 2.30 -8.02 -1.26
CA ARG A 117 3.44 -8.79 -1.75
C ARG A 117 4.46 -8.95 -0.65
N HIS A 118 4.94 -10.18 -0.53
CA HIS A 118 5.90 -10.56 0.48
C HIS A 118 7.22 -10.92 -0.19
N ILE A 119 8.31 -10.42 0.38
CA ILE A 119 9.66 -10.89 0.06
C ILE A 119 9.96 -12.00 1.06
N ALA A 120 10.24 -13.20 0.56
CA ALA A 120 10.61 -14.34 1.37
C ALA A 120 12.12 -14.58 1.27
N ILE A 121 12.76 -14.70 2.42
CA ILE A 121 14.18 -15.09 2.54
C ILE A 121 14.16 -16.50 3.15
N PRO A 122 14.42 -17.56 2.35
CA PRO A 122 14.29 -18.94 2.82
C PRO A 122 15.22 -19.29 3.98
N ASP A 123 16.41 -18.69 3.98
CA ASP A 123 17.44 -18.91 4.98
C ASP A 123 18.15 -17.60 5.31
N LEU A 124 17.88 -17.07 6.51
CA LEU A 124 18.52 -15.84 6.98
C LEU A 124 20.03 -16.02 7.20
N SER A 125 20.52 -17.24 7.46
CA SER A 125 21.96 -17.49 7.65
C SER A 125 22.76 -17.40 6.34
N SER A 126 22.07 -17.44 5.19
CA SER A 126 22.67 -17.30 3.87
C SER A 126 22.92 -15.85 3.44
N ILE A 127 22.48 -14.87 4.24
CA ILE A 127 22.63 -13.45 3.95
C ILE A 127 23.23 -12.71 5.14
N GLU A 128 23.97 -11.64 4.87
CA GLU A 128 24.55 -10.77 5.92
C GLU A 128 23.69 -9.53 6.18
N SER A 129 22.85 -9.14 5.21
CA SER A 129 22.03 -7.93 5.30
C SER A 129 20.71 -8.03 4.55
N VAL A 130 19.73 -7.25 5.01
CA VAL A 130 18.41 -7.08 4.39
C VAL A 130 18.31 -5.67 3.80
N TYR A 131 17.84 -5.57 2.56
CA TYR A 131 17.62 -4.29 1.91
C TYR A 131 16.21 -3.77 2.17
N VAL A 132 16.10 -2.63 2.83
CA VAL A 132 14.83 -1.91 3.05
C VAL A 132 14.97 -0.50 2.50
N LYS A 133 14.10 -0.14 1.54
CA LYS A 133 14.04 1.21 0.94
C LYS A 133 15.41 1.74 0.44
N GLY A 134 16.20 0.87 -0.19
CA GLY A 134 17.50 1.22 -0.76
C GLY A 134 18.65 1.33 0.25
N GLN A 135 18.42 0.89 1.49
CA GLN A 135 19.43 0.84 2.54
C GLN A 135 19.61 -0.62 2.98
N ALA A 136 20.86 -1.05 3.15
CA ALA A 136 21.18 -2.35 3.73
C ALA A 136 21.16 -2.23 5.26
N PHE A 137 20.60 -3.24 5.91
CA PHE A 137 20.58 -3.41 7.36
C PHE A 137 21.22 -4.74 7.69
N ASP A 138 22.22 -4.73 8.55
CA ASP A 138 22.87 -5.94 9.03
C ASP A 138 21.91 -6.71 9.96
N LEU A 139 22.01 -8.04 9.95
CA LEU A 139 21.18 -8.95 10.74
C LEU A 139 21.64 -9.09 12.21
#